data_AF-A0A434I131-F1
#
_entry.id   AF-A0A434I131-F1
#
_cell.length_a   1.000
_cell.length_b   1.000
_cell.length_c   1.000
_cell.angle_alpha   90.00
_cell.angle_beta   90.00
_cell.angle_gamma   90.00
#
_symmetry.space_group_name_H-M   'P 1'
#
loop_
_entity.id
_entity.type
_entity.pdbx_description
1 polymer ?
#
loop_
_entity_poly.entity_id
_entity_poly.type
_entity_poly.pdbx_seq_one_letter_code
_entity_poly.pdbx_strand_id
1 'polypeptide(L)'
;LTFAYELPADCLRPLPLTHNGEPDGAPISWRQEAGLIYSDQSGPLTIRYVANLTDPNDWDALFTEVLVAALAIKVAHPLTHKSGMIDIARSAYDRALEAALSANAVQRGGRLYTASWSSQRGDSRPGNNRIAR
;
A
#
# COMPACT_ATOMS: atom_id res chain seq x y z
N LEU A 1 20.44 -7.99 -13.73
CA LEU A 1 19.00 -8.04 -14.05
C LEU A 1 18.90 -8.29 -15.53
N THR A 2 18.28 -9.39 -15.93
CA THR A 2 18.45 -10.01 -17.27
C THR A 2 17.17 -9.95 -18.09
N PHE A 3 16.02 -9.87 -17.43
CA PHE A 3 14.69 -9.82 -18.06
C PHE A 3 14.05 -8.46 -17.83
N ALA A 4 13.32 -7.97 -18.84
CA ALA A 4 12.62 -6.69 -18.80
C ALA A 4 11.12 -6.91 -19.00
N TYR A 5 10.32 -6.16 -18.24
CA TYR A 5 8.86 -6.23 -18.24
C TYR A 5 8.27 -4.82 -18.32
N GLU A 6 7.24 -4.62 -19.13
CA GLU A 6 6.56 -3.33 -19.23
C GLU A 6 5.66 -3.08 -18.02
N LEU A 7 5.68 -1.83 -17.53
CA LEU A 7 4.73 -1.38 -16.53
C LEU A 7 3.39 -1.02 -17.18
N PRO A 8 2.27 -1.29 -16.51
CA PRO A 8 0.97 -0.75 -16.91
C PRO A 8 1.00 0.78 -17.02
N ALA A 9 0.26 1.34 -17.98
CA ALA A 9 0.24 2.78 -18.26
C ALA A 9 -0.34 3.61 -17.10
N ASP A 10 -1.21 3.01 -16.29
CA ASP A 10 -1.81 3.59 -15.09
C ASP A 10 -0.90 3.46 -13.85
N CYS A 11 0.27 2.82 -13.94
CA CYS A 11 1.10 2.59 -12.77
C CYS A 11 1.81 3.87 -12.30
N LEU A 12 1.39 4.39 -11.15
CA LEU A 12 2.08 5.49 -10.45
C LEU A 12 3.35 5.01 -9.76
N ARG A 13 3.30 3.83 -9.13
CA ARG A 13 4.44 3.29 -8.39
C ARG A 13 4.34 1.77 -8.20
N PRO A 14 5.33 0.98 -8.64
CA PRO A 14 5.40 -0.43 -8.27
C PRO A 14 5.72 -0.59 -6.79
N LEU A 15 5.09 -1.56 -6.14
CA LEU A 15 5.43 -2.01 -4.78
C LEU A 15 6.59 -3.01 -4.85
N PRO A 16 7.33 -3.24 -3.75
CA PRO A 16 8.42 -4.21 -3.73
C PRO A 16 7.98 -5.57 -4.28
N LEU A 17 8.72 -6.07 -5.27
CA LEU A 17 8.39 -7.32 -5.93
C LEU A 17 8.78 -8.51 -5.05
N THR A 18 7.92 -9.52 -5.10
CA THR A 18 8.10 -10.80 -4.40
C THR A 18 7.81 -11.94 -5.37
N HIS A 19 8.35 -13.12 -5.08
CA HIS A 19 8.22 -14.29 -5.97
C HIS A 19 6.76 -14.66 -6.31
N ASN A 20 5.83 -14.44 -5.39
CA ASN A 20 4.41 -14.77 -5.54
C ASN A 20 3.52 -13.52 -5.66
N GLY A 21 4.10 -12.33 -5.72
CA GLY A 21 3.36 -11.06 -5.72
C GLY A 21 2.67 -10.75 -4.39
N GLU A 22 2.88 -11.53 -3.33
CA GLU A 22 2.30 -11.26 -2.02
C GLU A 22 3.14 -10.24 -1.24
N PRO A 23 2.53 -9.38 -0.40
CA PRO A 23 3.26 -8.41 0.42
C PRO A 23 4.36 -9.01 1.29
N ASP A 24 4.13 -10.22 1.78
CA ASP A 24 5.02 -10.94 2.70
C ASP A 24 5.84 -12.03 1.99
N GLY A 25 5.81 -12.06 0.66
CA GLY A 25 6.56 -13.02 -0.14
C GLY A 25 8.07 -12.81 -0.08
N ALA A 26 8.83 -13.80 -0.55
CA ALA A 26 10.27 -13.69 -0.67
C ALA A 26 10.64 -12.58 -1.67
N PRO A 27 11.39 -11.55 -1.24
CA PRO A 27 11.74 -10.43 -2.11
C PRO A 27 12.62 -10.91 -3.27
N ILE A 28 12.49 -10.27 -4.43
CA ILE A 28 13.33 -10.52 -5.60
C ILE A 28 14.23 -9.32 -5.90
N SER A 29 15.32 -9.55 -6.62
CA SER A 29 16.14 -8.44 -7.11
C SER A 29 15.44 -7.81 -8.31
N TRP A 30 15.24 -6.50 -8.26
CA TRP A 30 14.62 -5.77 -9.34
C TRP A 30 15.11 -4.32 -9.42
N ARG A 31 14.89 -3.69 -10.57
CA ARG A 31 15.14 -2.26 -10.79
C ARG A 31 14.09 -1.71 -11.74
N GLN A 32 13.64 -0.49 -11.50
CA GLN A 32 12.78 0.25 -12.43
C GLN A 32 13.60 1.31 -13.17
N GLU A 33 13.52 1.32 -14.50
CA GLU A 33 14.09 2.38 -15.34
C GLU A 33 13.15 2.65 -16.52
N ALA A 34 12.84 3.92 -16.80
CA ALA A 34 12.08 4.36 -17.99
C ALA A 34 10.75 3.60 -18.26
N GLY A 35 10.00 3.24 -17.23
CA GLY A 35 8.72 2.50 -17.38
C GLY A 35 8.89 1.00 -17.60
N LEU A 36 10.10 0.46 -17.42
CA LEU A 36 10.40 -0.96 -17.45
C LEU A 36 10.82 -1.45 -16.06
N ILE A 37 10.45 -2.69 -15.75
CA ILE A 37 10.96 -3.46 -14.61
C ILE A 37 11.99 -4.44 -15.12
N TYR A 38 13.19 -4.35 -14.58
CA TYR A 38 14.26 -5.31 -14.78
C TYR A 38 14.30 -6.27 -13.60
N SER A 39 14.31 -7.57 -13.88
CA SER A 39 14.41 -8.62 -12.85
C SER A 39 15.43 -9.70 -13.26
N ASP A 40 15.90 -10.47 -12.29
CA ASP A 40 16.67 -11.71 -12.49
C ASP A 40 15.78 -12.94 -12.70
N GLN A 41 14.47 -12.83 -12.42
CA GLN A 41 13.50 -13.90 -12.60
C GLN A 41 13.04 -14.04 -14.04
N SER A 42 13.10 -15.25 -14.57
CA SER A 42 12.52 -15.62 -15.88
C SER A 42 11.07 -16.07 -15.69
N GLY A 43 10.14 -15.47 -16.44
CA GLY A 43 8.74 -15.91 -16.49
C GLY A 43 7.75 -14.77 -16.25
N PRO A 44 6.43 -15.05 -16.28
CA PRO A 44 5.44 -14.03 -15.98
C PRO A 44 5.64 -13.51 -14.55
N LEU A 45 5.76 -12.19 -14.42
CA LEU A 45 6.07 -11.52 -13.16
C LEU A 45 4.78 -10.98 -12.52
N THR A 46 4.42 -11.52 -11.36
CA THR A 46 3.30 -10.97 -10.58
C THR A 46 3.74 -9.70 -9.88
N ILE A 47 3.18 -8.55 -10.29
CA ILE A 47 3.49 -7.25 -9.70
C ILE A 47 2.30 -6.72 -8.91
N ARG A 48 2.62 -5.98 -7.86
CA ARG A 48 1.67 -5.11 -7.16
C ARG A 48 2.12 -3.67 -7.37
N TYR A 49 1.16 -2.78 -7.60
CA TYR A 49 1.47 -1.39 -7.87
C TYR A 49 0.35 -0.48 -7.36
N VAL A 50 0.65 0.81 -7.27
CA VAL A 50 -0.31 1.88 -7.04
C VAL A 50 -0.78 2.36 -8.41
N ALA A 51 -2.06 2.18 -8.72
CA ALA A 51 -2.69 2.60 -9.96
C ALA A 51 -3.17 4.05 -9.90
N ASN A 52 -3.18 4.74 -11.04
CA ASN A 52 -3.81 6.03 -11.25
C ASN A 52 -5.24 5.83 -11.75
N LEU A 53 -6.20 5.82 -10.83
CA LEU A 53 -7.61 5.71 -11.17
C LEU A 53 -8.18 7.10 -11.45
N THR A 54 -8.54 7.36 -12.70
CA THR A 54 -9.05 8.68 -13.14
C THR A 54 -10.55 8.83 -12.95
N ASP A 55 -11.31 7.73 -12.88
CA ASP A 55 -12.74 7.75 -12.59
C ASP A 55 -12.94 7.71 -11.06
N PRO A 56 -13.59 8.74 -10.46
CA PRO A 56 -13.92 8.72 -9.03
C PRO A 56 -14.83 7.56 -8.62
N ASN A 57 -15.58 6.94 -9.54
CA ASN A 57 -16.41 5.78 -9.24
C ASN A 57 -15.59 4.52 -8.93
N ASP A 58 -14.33 4.47 -9.35
CA ASP A 58 -13.41 3.37 -9.04
C ASP A 58 -12.74 3.52 -7.67
N TRP A 59 -12.98 4.63 -6.98
CA TRP A 59 -12.37 4.92 -5.69
C TRP A 59 -13.15 4.28 -4.54
N ASP A 60 -12.43 3.87 -3.50
CA ASP A 60 -13.05 3.47 -2.25
C ASP A 60 -13.84 4.65 -1.63
N ALA A 61 -14.99 4.35 -1.06
CA ALA A 61 -15.89 5.35 -0.48
C ALA A 61 -15.19 6.11 0.67
N LEU A 62 -14.45 5.40 1.52
CA LEU A 62 -13.72 6.02 2.64
C LEU A 62 -12.56 6.88 2.15
N PHE A 63 -11.86 6.46 1.10
CA PHE A 63 -10.86 7.31 0.46
C PHE A 63 -11.48 8.60 -0.09
N THR A 64 -12.64 8.49 -0.74
CA THR A 64 -13.39 9.63 -1.28
C THR A 64 -13.77 10.62 -0.18
N GLU A 65 -14.28 10.13 0.96
CA GLU A 65 -14.61 10.97 2.12
C GLU A 65 -13.39 11.72 2.67
N VAL A 66 -12.25 11.03 2.83
CA VAL A 66 -11.00 11.66 3.28
C VAL A 66 -10.54 12.74 2.30
N LEU A 67 -10.58 12.45 1.00
CA LEU A 67 -10.20 13.40 -0.04
C LEU A 67 -11.09 14.64 -0.04
N VAL A 68 -12.41 14.45 0.04
CA VAL A 68 -13.38 15.55 0.11
C VAL A 68 -13.15 16.41 1.34
N ALA A 69 -12.91 15.80 2.51
CA ALA A 69 -12.63 16.54 3.74
C ALA A 69 -11.28 17.30 3.66
N ALA A 70 -10.25 16.72 3.04
CA ALA A 70 -8.97 17.39 2.82
C ALA A 70 -9.11 18.61 1.89
N LEU A 71 -9.93 18.49 0.85
CA LEU A 71 -10.28 19.62 -0.02
C LEU A 71 -11.05 20.68 0.75
N ALA A 72 -12.03 20.28 1.56
CA ALA A 72 -12.82 21.18 2.39
C ALA A 72 -11.93 22.04 3.31
N ILE A 73 -10.90 21.45 3.95
CA ILE A 73 -9.92 22.21 4.76
C ILE A 73 -9.23 23.31 3.93
N LYS A 74 -8.81 22.98 2.70
CA LYS A 74 -8.10 23.92 1.82
C LYS A 74 -8.98 25.06 1.33
N VAL A 75 -10.27 24.80 1.10
CA VAL A 75 -11.21 25.80 0.55
C VAL A 75 -12.04 26.52 1.61
N ALA A 76 -12.16 25.99 2.83
CA ALA A 76 -13.02 26.52 3.89
C ALA A 76 -12.72 28.00 4.20
N HIS A 77 -11.46 28.36 4.42
CA HIS A 77 -11.12 29.74 4.74
C HIS A 77 -11.19 30.70 3.54
N PRO A 78 -10.61 30.37 2.37
CA PRO A 78 -10.76 31.20 1.17
C PRO A 78 -12.21 31.46 0.76
N LEU A 79 -13.11 30.49 0.99
CA LEU A 79 -14.51 30.59 0.57
C LEU A 79 -15.39 31.32 1.60
N THR A 80 -15.16 31.08 2.89
CA THR A 80 -16.07 31.57 3.95
C THR A 80 -15.55 32.78 4.71
N HIS A 81 -14.24 33.07 4.61
CA HIS A 81 -13.53 34.05 5.42
C HIS A 81 -13.67 33.85 6.95
N LYS A 82 -14.16 32.69 7.41
CA LYS A 82 -14.33 32.35 8.82
C LYS A 82 -13.26 31.35 9.23
N SER A 83 -12.41 31.71 10.19
CA SER A 83 -11.37 30.82 10.72
C SER A 83 -11.95 29.55 11.36
N GLY A 84 -13.06 29.66 12.10
CA GLY A 84 -13.71 28.51 12.75
C GLY A 84 -14.24 27.44 11.78
N MET A 85 -14.41 27.76 10.49
CA MET A 85 -14.79 26.75 9.49
C MET A 85 -13.63 25.78 9.19
N ILE A 86 -12.37 26.23 9.36
CA ILE A 86 -11.21 25.33 9.24
C ILE A 86 -11.27 24.27 10.33
N ASP A 87 -11.61 24.63 11.56
CA ASP A 87 -11.64 23.70 12.69
C ASP A 87 -12.72 22.63 12.51
N ILE A 88 -13.91 23.04 12.01
CA ILE A 88 -14.99 22.12 11.64
C ILE A 88 -14.52 21.16 10.53
N ALA A 89 -13.90 21.69 9.46
CA ALA A 89 -13.40 20.87 8.36
C ALA A 89 -12.30 19.90 8.81
N ARG A 90 -11.40 20.32 9.70
CA ARG A 90 -10.38 19.46 10.31
C ARG A 90 -11.01 18.32 11.11
N SER A 91 -12.01 18.63 11.94
CA SER A 91 -12.73 17.59 12.69
C SER A 91 -13.43 16.55 11.80
N ALA A 92 -13.88 16.96 10.61
CA ALA A 92 -14.48 16.05 9.64
C ALA A 92 -13.43 15.17 8.97
N TYR A 93 -12.28 15.75 8.62
CA TYR A 93 -11.13 15.03 8.07
C TYR A 93 -10.59 13.99 9.04
N ASP A 94 -10.39 14.34 10.31
CA ASP A 94 -9.84 13.41 11.30
C ASP A 94 -10.75 12.19 11.51
N ARG A 95 -12.08 12.40 11.51
CA ARG A 95 -13.06 11.30 11.60
C ARG A 95 -13.04 10.40 10.37
N ALA A 96 -13.01 10.99 9.17
CA ALA A 96 -12.94 10.22 7.93
C ALA A 96 -11.64 9.42 7.85
N LEU A 97 -10.52 10.01 8.28
CA LEU A 97 -9.22 9.36 8.30
C LEU A 97 -9.19 8.17 9.26
N GLU A 98 -9.73 8.32 10.46
CA GLU A 98 -9.82 7.22 11.44
C GLU A 98 -10.71 6.06 10.91
N ALA A 99 -11.83 6.39 10.26
CA ALA A 99 -12.69 5.40 9.62
C ALA A 99 -11.96 4.64 8.49
N ALA A 100 -11.23 5.35 7.63
CA ALA A 100 -10.43 4.74 6.56
C ALA A 100 -9.31 3.85 7.11
N LEU A 101 -8.60 4.29 8.15
CA LEU A 101 -7.52 3.53 8.78
C LEU A 101 -8.04 2.27 9.48
N SER A 102 -9.14 2.38 10.23
CA SER A 102 -9.76 1.23 10.89
C SER A 102 -10.28 0.20 9.89
N ALA A 103 -10.92 0.63 8.79
CA ALA A 103 -11.35 -0.26 7.72
C ALA A 103 -10.17 -0.98 7.06
N ASN A 104 -9.09 -0.25 6.74
CA ASN A 104 -7.87 -0.84 6.18
C ASN A 104 -7.21 -1.82 7.16
N ALA A 105 -7.23 -1.52 8.47
CA ALA A 105 -6.73 -2.43 9.51
C ALA A 105 -7.53 -3.75 9.54
N VAL A 106 -8.85 -3.70 9.38
CA VAL A 106 -9.70 -4.90 9.26
C VAL A 106 -9.38 -5.67 7.97
N GLN A 107 -9.25 -4.98 6.84
CA GLN A 107 -8.94 -5.60 5.54
C GLN A 107 -7.55 -6.25 5.52
N ARG A 108 -6.57 -5.67 6.25
CA ARG A 108 -5.22 -6.21 6.40
C ARG A 108 -5.04 -7.18 7.57
N GLY A 109 -5.98 -7.22 8.51
CA GLY A 109 -5.87 -7.87 9.82
C GLY A 109 -5.69 -9.40 9.81
N GLY A 110 -5.64 -10.04 8.63
CA GLY A 110 -5.46 -11.48 8.49
C GLY A 110 -4.02 -11.95 8.25
N ARG A 111 -3.04 -11.06 8.03
CA ARG A 111 -1.65 -11.45 7.73
C ARG A 111 -0.70 -10.85 8.75
N LEU A 112 -0.55 -11.55 9.87
CA LEU A 112 0.52 -11.28 10.82
C LEU A 112 1.85 -11.47 10.10
N TYR A 113 2.51 -10.37 9.79
CA TYR A 113 3.87 -10.34 9.28
C TYR A 113 4.80 -10.99 10.32
N THR A 114 5.13 -12.27 10.13
CA THR A 114 5.93 -13.03 11.10
C THR A 114 7.43 -12.77 10.99
N ALA A 115 7.91 -11.90 10.09
CA ALA A 115 9.27 -12.05 9.57
C ALA A 115 10.10 -10.80 9.23
N SER A 116 9.87 -9.60 9.78
CA SER A 116 10.98 -8.62 9.81
C SER A 116 11.82 -8.78 11.07
N TRP A 117 11.18 -8.63 12.23
CA TRP A 117 11.93 -8.35 13.45
C TRP A 117 12.45 -9.61 14.15
N SER A 118 11.62 -10.64 14.22
CA SER A 118 11.99 -11.98 14.71
C SER A 118 13.06 -12.65 13.83
N SER A 119 12.92 -12.54 12.51
CA SER A 119 13.86 -13.10 11.53
C SER A 119 15.19 -12.35 11.48
N GLN A 120 15.21 -11.01 11.64
CA GLN A 120 16.46 -10.24 11.68
C GLN A 120 17.29 -10.44 12.94
N ARG A 121 16.70 -10.92 14.05
CA ARG A 121 17.43 -11.27 15.28
C ARG A 121 17.92 -12.71 15.34
N GLY A 122 17.64 -13.53 14.32
CA GLY A 122 18.06 -14.93 14.31
C GLY A 122 17.33 -15.83 15.32
N ASP A 123 16.18 -15.39 15.85
CA ASP A 123 15.37 -16.14 16.83
C ASP A 123 14.56 -17.30 16.19
N SER A 124 15.03 -17.82 15.05
CA SER A 124 14.43 -18.99 14.40
C SER A 124 14.80 -20.23 15.21
N ARG A 125 14.00 -20.60 16.22
CA ARG A 125 14.13 -21.91 16.86
C ARG A 125 13.93 -22.99 15.78
N PRO A 126 14.95 -23.81 15.46
CA PRO A 126 14.71 -24.94 14.58
C PRO A 126 13.74 -25.89 15.30
N GLY A 127 12.58 -26.11 14.71
CA GLY A 127 11.62 -27.10 15.18
C GLY A 127 12.31 -28.45 15.24
N ASN A 128 12.55 -28.93 16.46
CA ASN A 128 13.18 -30.21 16.73
C ASN A 128 12.23 -31.35 16.34
N ASN A 129 12.22 -31.75 15.08
CA ASN A 129 11.51 -32.95 14.65
C ASN A 129 12.40 -34.17 14.91
N ARG A 130 12.43 -34.63 16.16
CA ARG A 130 12.86 -35.99 16.51
C ARG A 130 11.69 -36.73 17.13
N ILE A 131 10.88 -37.36 16.28
CA ILE A 131 10.06 -38.50 16.67
C ILE A 131 10.10 -39.53 15.53
N ALA A 132 10.24 -40.80 15.91
CA ALA A 132 10.18 -42.03 15.11
C ALA A 132 11.50 -42.55 14.49
N ARG A 133 12.25 -43.30 15.30
CA ARG A 133 12.61 -44.69 14.98
C ARG A 133 12.45 -45.55 16.24
#